data_AF-A0A1G8L3X6-F1
#
_entry.id   AF-A0A1G8L3X6-F1
#
_cell.length_a   1.000
_cell.length_b   1.000
_cell.length_c   1.000
_cell.angle_alpha   90.00
_cell.angle_beta   90.00
_cell.angle_gamma   90.00
#
_symmetry.space_group_name_H-M   'P 1'
#
loop_
_entity.id
_entity.type
_entity.pdbx_description
1 polymer ?
#
loop_
_entity_poly.entity_id
_entity_poly.type
_entity_poly.pdbx_seq_one_letter_code
_entity_poly.pdbx_strand_id
1 'polypeptide(L)' 'MVEKANADDGGKAGRSPTMPMARDPAVAVAEEYEAARQKGTREAFELFIARHGDDPLAEKARAELKRLSR' A
#
# COMPACT_ATOMS: atom_id res chain seq x y z
N MET A 1 43.01 15.83 10.60
CA MET A 1 43.09 14.38 10.93
C MET A 1 41.89 14.04 11.78
N VAL A 2 41.10 13.03 11.35
CA VAL A 2 40.15 12.18 12.12
C VAL A 2 38.86 12.89 12.61
N GLU A 3 37.64 12.69 12.10
CA GLU A 3 36.84 11.48 11.76
C GLU A 3 36.27 10.76 13.00
N LYS A 4 34.97 10.93 13.31
CA LYS A 4 33.95 9.88 13.57
C LYS A 4 32.70 10.36 14.34
N ALA A 5 31.57 10.21 13.64
CA ALA A 5 30.25 9.71 14.04
C ALA A 5 29.72 9.95 15.46
N ASN A 6 28.49 10.45 15.56
CA ASN A 6 27.33 9.69 16.03
C ASN A 6 26.07 10.49 15.64
N ALA A 7 25.24 9.92 14.78
CA ALA A 7 23.93 10.46 14.44
C ALA A 7 22.92 9.32 14.66
N ASP A 8 22.38 9.32 15.86
CA ASP A 8 21.11 8.68 16.19
C ASP A 8 20.42 9.61 17.19
N ASP A 9 19.35 10.26 16.76
CA ASP A 9 18.06 10.22 17.46
C ASP A 9 17.11 11.25 16.84
N GLY A 10 15.93 10.74 16.46
CA GLY A 10 14.68 11.33 16.89
C GLY A 10 14.46 12.83 16.68
N GLY A 11 13.74 13.14 15.59
CA GLY A 11 12.54 13.94 15.79
C GLY A 11 12.45 15.26 15.02
N LYS A 12 11.36 15.28 14.25
CA LYS A 12 10.43 16.41 14.04
C LYS A 12 10.58 17.24 12.77
N ALA A 13 9.56 17.01 11.94
CA ALA A 13 8.64 18.03 11.44
C ALA A 13 9.06 18.82 10.21
N GLY A 14 8.99 18.16 9.05
CA GLY A 14 8.40 18.79 7.87
C GLY A 14 6.89 18.76 8.02
N ARG A 15 6.25 19.92 8.13
CA ARG A 15 4.79 20.08 8.19
C ARG A 15 4.20 19.70 6.81
N SER A 16 3.81 18.44 6.65
CA SER A 16 3.03 17.95 5.51
C SER A 16 1.54 18.30 5.72
N PRO A 17 0.74 18.51 4.65
CA PRO A 17 -0.64 18.97 4.76
C PRO A 17 -1.46 18.04 5.66
N THR A 18 -2.43 18.61 6.38
CA THR A 18 -3.40 17.91 7.24
C THR A 18 -4.13 16.82 6.45
N MET A 19 -3.51 15.65 6.33
CA MET A 19 -4.13 14.45 5.78
C MET A 19 -5.12 13.94 6.82
N PRO A 20 -6.35 13.53 6.41
CA PRO A 20 -7.28 12.89 7.33
C PRO A 20 -6.57 11.70 7.97
N MET A 21 -6.76 11.52 9.29
CA MET A 21 -6.22 10.42 10.09
C MET A 21 -6.12 9.18 9.21
N ALA A 22 -4.91 8.66 9.02
CA ALA A 22 -4.68 7.43 8.28
C ALA A 22 -5.65 6.40 8.84
N ARG A 23 -6.72 6.09 8.09
CA ARG A 23 -7.55 4.93 8.37
C ARG A 23 -6.59 3.76 8.53
N ASP A 24 -6.85 2.88 9.49
CA ASP A 24 -6.06 1.69 9.69
C ASP A 24 -5.64 1.13 8.33
N PRO A 25 -4.33 0.93 8.08
CA PRO A 25 -3.85 0.56 6.76
C PRO A 25 -4.55 -0.68 6.25
N ALA A 26 -4.88 -1.62 7.15
CA ALA A 26 -5.70 -2.79 6.85
C ALA A 26 -7.12 -2.44 6.32
N VAL A 27 -7.77 -1.41 6.86
CA VAL A 27 -9.09 -0.95 6.40
C VAL A 27 -8.99 -0.27 5.04
N ALA A 28 -7.96 0.56 4.83
CA ALA A 28 -7.72 1.21 3.55
C ALA A 28 -7.44 0.17 2.43
N VAL A 29 -6.63 -0.85 2.72
CA VAL A 29 -6.33 -1.95 1.81
C VAL A 29 -7.59 -2.78 1.51
N ALA A 30 -8.41 -3.08 2.53
CA ALA A 30 -9.66 -3.80 2.32
C ALA A 30 -10.64 -3.03 1.41
N GLU A 31 -10.77 -1.71 1.59
CA GLU A 31 -11.62 -0.87 0.74
C GLU A 31 -11.09 -0.77 -0.70
N GLU A 32 -9.77 -0.62 -0.89
CA GLU A 32 -9.17 -0.62 -2.24
C GLU A 32 -9.32 -1.98 -2.94
N TYR A 33 -9.19 -3.08 -2.21
CA TYR A 33 -9.42 -4.43 -2.74
C TYR A 33 -10.88 -4.64 -3.17
N GLU A 34 -11.83 -4.23 -2.33
CA GLU A 34 -13.26 -4.33 -2.65
C GLU A 34 -13.61 -3.44 -3.86
N ALA A 35 -13.01 -2.24 -3.97
CA ALA A 35 -13.13 -1.40 -5.15
C ALA A 35 -12.56 -2.07 -6.41
N ALA A 36 -11.43 -2.77 -6.29
CA ALA A 36 -10.84 -3.55 -7.39
C ALA A 36 -11.74 -4.73 -7.78
N ARG A 37 -12.33 -5.45 -6.80
CA ARG A 37 -13.30 -6.53 -7.04
C ARG A 37 -14.59 -6.04 -7.69
N GLN A 38 -15.13 -4.92 -7.23
CA GLN A 38 -16.31 -4.28 -7.82
C GLN A 38 -16.07 -3.90 -9.27
N LYS A 39 -14.88 -3.39 -9.59
CA LYS A 39 -14.47 -3.14 -10.99
C LYS A 39 -14.33 -4.43 -11.77
N GLY A 40 -13.79 -5.49 -11.15
CA GLY A 40 -13.65 -6.80 -11.77
C GLY A 40 -12.74 -6.81 -13.01
N THR A 41 -11.87 -5.81 -13.14
CA THR A 41 -10.96 -5.66 -14.28
C THR A 41 -9.54 -6.01 -13.91
N ARG A 42 -8.79 -6.48 -14.92
CA ARG A 42 -7.37 -6.80 -14.80
C ARG A 42 -6.56 -5.63 -14.22
N GLU A 43 -6.72 -4.44 -14.79
CA GLU A 43 -6.00 -3.24 -14.39
C GLU A 43 -6.25 -2.85 -12.93
N ALA A 44 -7.47 -3.04 -12.42
CA ALA A 44 -7.80 -2.69 -11.04
C ALA A 44 -7.08 -3.60 -10.03
N PHE A 45 -7.02 -4.90 -10.32
CA PHE A 45 -6.24 -5.84 -9.52
C PHE A 45 -4.72 -5.61 -9.66
N GLU A 46 -4.22 -5.28 -10.86
CA GLU A 46 -2.80 -4.96 -11.07
C GLU A 46 -2.38 -3.72 -10.27
N LEU A 47 -3.18 -2.64 -10.29
CA LEU A 47 -2.94 -1.44 -9.47
C LEU A 47 -2.94 -1.75 -7.98
N PHE A 48 -3.87 -2.58 -7.53
CA PHE A 48 -3.95 -3.01 -6.13
C PHE A 48 -2.69 -3.79 -5.72
N ILE A 49 -2.26 -4.76 -6.53
CA ILE A 49 -1.06 -5.58 -6.26
C ILE A 49 0.22 -4.73 -6.33
N ALA A 50 0.28 -3.74 -7.22
CA ALA A 50 1.42 -2.85 -7.34
C ALA A 50 1.58 -1.94 -6.10
N ARG A 51 0.46 -1.58 -5.45
CA ARG A 51 0.45 -0.75 -4.22
C ARG A 51 0.61 -1.57 -2.94
N HIS A 52 -0.03 -2.74 -2.88
CA HIS A 52 -0.22 -3.53 -1.67
C HIS A 52 0.35 -4.95 -1.79
N GLY A 53 1.39 -5.14 -2.61
CA GLY A 53 1.90 -6.47 -2.95
C GLY A 53 2.44 -7.33 -1.81
N ASP A 54 2.69 -6.73 -0.64
CA ASP A 54 3.12 -7.39 0.60
C ASP A 54 1.94 -7.80 1.50
N ASP A 55 0.72 -7.35 1.18
CA ASP A 55 -0.46 -7.55 2.00
C ASP A 55 -1.12 -8.92 1.69
N PRO A 56 -1.67 -9.64 2.68
CA PRO A 56 -2.37 -10.91 2.44
C PRO A 56 -3.56 -10.79 1.46
N LEU A 57 -4.13 -9.59 1.29
CA LEU A 57 -5.15 -9.33 0.27
C LEU A 57 -4.60 -9.34 -1.16
N ALA A 58 -3.32 -9.06 -1.37
CA ALA A 58 -2.71 -9.09 -2.71
C ALA A 58 -2.62 -10.51 -3.27
N GLU A 59 -2.47 -11.53 -2.44
CA GLU A 59 -2.55 -12.93 -2.88
C GLU A 59 -3.93 -13.24 -3.48
N LYS A 60 -5.00 -12.75 -2.85
CA LYS A 60 -6.37 -12.89 -3.37
C LYS A 60 -6.55 -12.11 -4.67
N ALA A 61 -6.05 -10.87 -4.74
CA ALA A 61 -6.08 -10.06 -5.96
C ALA A 61 -5.34 -10.73 -7.12
N ARG A 62 -4.18 -11.37 -6.86
CA ARG A 62 -3.41 -12.13 -7.85
C ARG A 62 -4.18 -13.34 -8.37
N ALA A 63 -4.90 -14.04 -7.51
CA ALA A 63 -5.75 -15.16 -7.91
C ALA A 63 -6.89 -14.69 -8.84
N GLU A 64 -7.57 -13.59 -8.48
CA GLU A 64 -8.62 -13.00 -9.33
C GLU A 64 -8.06 -12.50 -10.66
N LEU A 65 -6.90 -11.83 -10.65
CA LEU A 65 -6.20 -11.39 -11.84
C LEU A 65 -5.90 -12.56 -12.80
N LYS A 66 -5.43 -13.68 -12.26
CA LYS A 66 -5.14 -14.89 -13.04
C LYS A 66 -6.40 -15.51 -13.64
N ARG A 67 -7.56 -15.40 -12.96
CA ARG A 67 -8.86 -15.87 -13.49
C ARG A 67 -9.35 -15.00 -14.64
N LEU A 68 -9.14 -13.69 -14.57
CA LEU A 68 -9.54 -12.73 -15.60
C LEU A 68 -8.64 -12.78 -16.84
N SER A 69 -7.38 -13.18 -16.69
CA SER A 69 -6.43 -13.28 -17.80
C SER A 69 -6.49 -14.63 -18.54
N ARG A 70 -7.44 -15.52 -18.19
CA ARG A 70 -7.63 -16.83 -18.82
C ARG A 70 -8.68 -16.76 -19.91
#